data_AF-A0A855NDC9-F1
#
_entry.id   AF-A0A855NDC9-F1
#
_cell.length_a   1.000
_cell.length_b   1.000
_cell.length_c   1.000
_cell.angle_alpha   90.00
_cell.angle_beta   90.00
_cell.angle_gamma   90.00
#
_symmetry.space_group_name_H-M   'P 1'
#
loop_
_entity.id
_entity.type
_entity.pdbx_description
1 polymer ?
#
loop_
_entity_poly.entity_id
_entity_poly.type
_entity_poly.pdbx_seq_one_letter_code
_entity_poly.pdbx_strand_id
1 'polypeptide(L)'
;MSEKHAIRPCYIANYKNHNKGEDLVLKEDIEFVFNSGFAPSQKQKNVVNLHNEIINLLGNSQKILEISSKSTEPLGYKLSAFNLNINLNDIDKIPLECAYQGSKIFEKNKKYDDLYFANPKEAKRDDRLKNSGEIIGFEFKGNKFKTEPKSAFYEWLYILALKQNKHLAYDLISAKFEIFTDIEFNPKKSISNQAKAAGLFCALYHLNLLDTALKSTDSFIQIVYPNLVKNNLFS
;
A
#
# COMPACT_ATOMS: atom_id res chain seq x y z
N MET A 1 -3.69 8.45 -34.69
CA MET A 1 -4.36 8.02 -33.43
C MET A 1 -3.94 9.00 -32.36
N SER A 2 -4.87 9.56 -31.58
CA SER A 2 -4.52 10.42 -30.46
C SER A 2 -3.81 9.62 -29.37
N GLU A 3 -2.76 10.22 -28.80
CA GLU A 3 -2.04 9.67 -27.66
C GLU A 3 -2.97 9.62 -26.44
N LYS A 4 -2.99 8.49 -25.73
CA LYS A 4 -3.81 8.34 -24.53
C LYS A 4 -2.97 8.66 -23.32
N HIS A 5 -3.50 9.47 -22.41
CA HIS A 5 -2.85 9.81 -21.16
C HIS A 5 -3.55 9.14 -19.98
N ALA A 6 -2.80 8.90 -18.91
CA ALA A 6 -3.34 8.49 -17.62
C ALA A 6 -2.62 9.23 -16.50
N ILE A 7 -3.33 9.42 -15.39
CA ILE A 7 -2.76 10.00 -14.16
C ILE A 7 -2.57 8.87 -13.13
N ARG A 8 -1.39 8.79 -12.54
CA ARG A 8 -1.07 7.88 -11.44
C ARG A 8 -0.32 8.62 -10.34
N PRO A 9 -0.63 8.36 -9.06
CA PRO A 9 0.15 8.93 -7.98
C PRO A 9 1.51 8.25 -7.87
N CYS A 10 2.54 9.04 -7.62
CA CYS A 10 3.76 8.58 -6.96
C CYS A 10 3.75 9.04 -5.50
N TYR A 11 4.48 8.32 -4.67
CA TYR A 11 4.53 8.55 -3.23
C TYR A 11 5.97 8.73 -2.79
N ILE A 12 6.25 9.81 -2.07
CA ILE A 12 7.60 10.18 -1.63
C ILE A 12 7.68 10.01 -0.12
N ALA A 13 8.61 9.20 0.37
CA ALA A 13 8.80 9.01 1.80
C ALA A 13 9.41 10.28 2.43
N ASN A 14 8.67 10.93 3.33
CA ASN A 14 9.06 12.18 3.96
C ASN A 14 9.73 11.92 5.32
N TYR A 15 11.04 11.71 5.32
CA TYR A 15 11.81 11.47 6.56
C TYR A 15 13.08 12.32 6.71
N LYS A 16 13.63 12.89 5.62
CA LYS A 16 14.92 13.62 5.68
C LYS A 16 14.81 14.98 6.39
N ASN A 17 13.69 15.68 6.20
CA ASN A 17 13.41 17.00 6.77
C ASN A 17 12.03 17.04 7.43
N HIS A 18 11.57 15.89 7.95
CA HIS A 18 10.21 15.76 8.48
C HIS A 18 10.02 16.61 9.74
N ASN A 19 9.01 17.46 9.73
CA ASN A 19 8.57 18.18 10.93
C ASN A 19 7.36 17.52 11.57
N LYS A 20 7.26 17.61 12.89
CA LYS A 20 6.12 17.08 13.64
C LYS A 20 4.81 17.69 13.12
N GLY A 21 3.93 16.83 12.61
CA GLY A 21 2.62 17.22 12.08
C GLY A 21 2.54 17.28 10.55
N GLU A 22 3.67 17.11 9.85
CA GLU A 22 3.67 16.86 8.41
C GLU A 22 3.30 15.40 8.11
N ASP A 23 2.76 15.17 6.91
CA ASP A 23 2.50 13.83 6.41
C ASP A 23 3.81 13.07 6.21
N LEU A 24 3.81 11.80 6.62
CA LEU A 24 4.95 10.88 6.48
C LEU A 24 5.24 10.49 5.02
N VAL A 25 4.25 10.68 4.14
CA VAL A 25 4.35 10.40 2.72
C VAL A 25 3.68 11.52 1.94
N LEU A 26 4.43 12.15 1.04
CA LEU A 26 3.90 13.11 0.08
C LEU A 26 3.37 12.37 -1.16
N LYS A 27 2.37 12.95 -1.81
CA LYS A 27 1.73 12.39 -2.99
C LYS A 27 1.78 13.40 -4.13
N GLU A 28 2.33 12.98 -5.27
CA GLU A 28 2.30 13.75 -6.51
C GLU A 28 1.54 12.95 -7.59
N ASP A 29 0.57 13.58 -8.25
CA ASP A 29 -0.17 12.96 -9.35
C ASP A 29 0.55 13.23 -10.67
N ILE A 30 0.98 12.15 -11.33
CA ILE A 30 1.82 12.21 -12.54
C ILE A 30 0.99 11.81 -13.74
N GLU A 31 0.88 12.71 -14.70
CA GLU A 31 0.34 12.44 -16.02
C GLU A 31 1.43 11.85 -16.92
N PHE A 32 1.11 10.77 -17.64
CA PHE A 32 2.06 10.12 -18.54
C PHE A 32 1.33 9.46 -19.71
N VAL A 33 2.10 9.17 -20.77
CA VAL A 33 1.62 8.45 -21.94
C VAL A 33 1.26 7.03 -21.56
N PHE A 34 -0.03 6.70 -21.69
CA PHE A 34 -0.59 5.41 -21.34
C PHE A 34 -0.83 4.55 -22.58
N ASN A 35 -0.15 3.42 -22.61
CA ASN A 35 -0.37 2.41 -23.63
C ASN A 35 -1.48 1.45 -23.19
N SER A 36 -2.57 1.38 -23.97
CA SER A 36 -3.66 0.46 -23.72
C SER A 36 -3.31 -0.97 -24.10
N GLY A 37 -3.52 -1.91 -23.18
CA GLY A 37 -3.39 -3.34 -23.44
C GLY A 37 -3.30 -4.13 -22.14
N PHE A 38 -3.70 -5.40 -22.19
CA PHE A 38 -3.69 -6.30 -21.03
C PHE A 38 -2.40 -7.12 -20.90
N ALA A 39 -1.57 -7.14 -21.95
CA ALA A 39 -0.31 -7.88 -21.93
C ALA A 39 0.64 -7.33 -20.83
N PRO A 40 1.35 -8.20 -20.08
CA PRO A 40 2.30 -7.75 -19.05
C PRO A 40 3.35 -6.77 -19.58
N SER A 41 3.88 -7.02 -20.78
CA SER A 41 4.84 -6.14 -21.46
C SER A 41 4.26 -4.74 -21.71
N GLN A 42 2.96 -4.64 -21.97
CA GLN A 42 2.31 -3.35 -22.17
C GLN A 42 2.20 -2.55 -20.87
N LYS A 43 1.95 -3.24 -19.76
CA LYS A 43 1.96 -2.64 -18.42
C LYS A 43 3.36 -2.21 -17.99
N GLN A 44 4.38 -3.01 -18.29
CA GLN A 44 5.78 -2.65 -18.07
C GLN A 44 6.19 -1.39 -18.85
N LYS A 45 5.76 -1.24 -20.10
CA LYS A 45 5.94 0.02 -20.85
C LYS A 45 5.32 1.22 -20.13
N ASN A 46 4.16 1.04 -19.49
CA ASN A 46 3.52 2.11 -18.73
C ASN A 46 4.28 2.44 -17.43
N VAL A 47 4.95 1.46 -16.80
CA VAL A 47 5.87 1.72 -15.67
C VAL A 47 7.01 2.61 -16.13
N VAL A 48 7.66 2.26 -17.25
CA VAL A 48 8.77 3.05 -17.81
C VAL A 48 8.32 4.48 -18.14
N ASN A 49 7.18 4.64 -18.81
CA ASN A 49 6.64 5.96 -19.13
C ASN A 49 6.35 6.78 -17.86
N LEU A 50 5.74 6.18 -16.84
CA LEU A 50 5.47 6.83 -15.56
C LEU A 50 6.78 7.27 -14.86
N HIS A 51 7.78 6.39 -14.82
CA HIS A 51 9.07 6.69 -14.17
C HIS A 51 9.84 7.79 -14.90
N ASN A 52 9.80 7.80 -16.23
CA ASN A 52 10.41 8.87 -17.03
C ASN A 52 9.76 10.23 -16.72
N GLU A 53 8.43 10.31 -16.63
CA GLU A 53 7.76 11.56 -16.29
C GLU A 53 8.04 12.02 -14.85
N ILE A 54 8.15 11.09 -13.91
CA ILE A 54 8.60 11.40 -12.54
C ILE A 54 10.00 12.02 -12.56
N ILE A 55 10.93 11.41 -13.30
CA ILE A 55 12.31 11.91 -13.42
C ILE A 55 12.35 13.29 -14.07
N ASN A 56 11.51 13.53 -15.09
CA ASN A 56 11.40 14.83 -15.75
C ASN A 56 10.91 15.93 -14.79
N LEU A 57 9.92 15.61 -13.94
CA LEU A 57 9.28 16.59 -13.04
C LEU A 57 10.04 16.81 -11.73
N LEU A 58 10.59 15.74 -11.14
CA LEU A 58 11.19 15.76 -9.80
C LEU A 58 12.72 15.68 -9.82
N GLY A 59 13.31 15.39 -10.98
CA GLY A 59 14.75 15.23 -11.17
C GLY A 59 15.24 13.78 -11.05
N ASN A 60 16.43 13.52 -11.62
CA ASN A 60 16.99 12.16 -11.76
C ASN A 60 17.81 11.68 -10.53
N SER A 61 17.81 12.43 -9.43
CA SER A 61 18.61 12.07 -8.24
C SER A 61 17.93 11.05 -7.33
N GLN A 62 16.62 10.82 -7.51
CA GLN A 62 15.81 10.02 -6.61
C GLN A 62 15.58 8.62 -7.18
N LYS A 63 15.84 7.59 -6.37
CA LYS A 63 15.57 6.21 -6.77
C LYS A 63 14.08 5.90 -6.65
N ILE A 64 13.51 5.44 -7.76
CA ILE A 64 12.09 5.05 -7.87
C ILE A 64 11.97 3.54 -7.76
N LEU A 65 11.00 3.06 -6.98
CA LEU A 65 10.61 1.64 -6.95
C LEU A 65 9.16 1.48 -7.40
N GLU A 66 8.96 0.66 -8.44
CA GLU A 66 7.63 0.15 -8.82
C GLU A 66 7.29 -1.04 -7.93
N ILE A 67 6.16 -0.99 -7.22
CA ILE A 67 5.65 -2.05 -6.36
C ILE A 67 4.36 -2.61 -6.95
N SER A 68 4.53 -3.55 -7.87
CA SER A 68 3.43 -4.30 -8.45
C SER A 68 3.93 -5.61 -9.06
N SER A 69 3.01 -6.47 -9.47
CA SER A 69 3.32 -7.66 -10.26
C SER A 69 3.96 -7.36 -11.63
N LYS A 70 4.11 -6.07 -12.00
CA LYS A 70 4.70 -5.59 -13.25
C LYS A 70 6.08 -4.98 -13.06
N SER A 71 6.55 -4.88 -11.82
CA SER A 71 7.90 -4.39 -11.52
C SER A 71 8.96 -5.29 -12.18
N THR A 72 9.95 -4.68 -12.81
CA THR A 72 11.16 -5.37 -13.29
C THR A 72 12.20 -5.51 -12.20
N GLU A 73 12.09 -4.71 -11.13
CA GLU A 73 12.92 -4.83 -9.93
C GLU A 73 12.43 -6.01 -9.08
N PRO A 74 13.26 -7.03 -8.80
CA PRO A 74 12.84 -8.20 -8.04
C PRO A 74 12.27 -7.86 -6.66
N LEU A 75 12.82 -6.83 -6.01
CA LEU A 75 12.30 -6.33 -4.74
C LEU A 75 10.87 -5.79 -4.89
N GLY A 76 10.64 -4.93 -5.87
CA GLY A 76 9.31 -4.34 -6.13
C GLY A 76 8.25 -5.40 -6.45
N TYR A 77 8.62 -6.44 -7.18
CA TYR A 77 7.75 -7.58 -7.43
C TYR A 77 7.39 -8.34 -6.14
N LYS A 78 8.40 -8.66 -5.31
CA LYS A 78 8.21 -9.36 -4.03
C LYS A 78 7.39 -8.56 -3.02
N LEU A 79 7.49 -7.23 -3.07
CA LEU A 79 6.75 -6.31 -2.21
C LEU A 79 5.27 -6.15 -2.62
N SER A 80 4.88 -6.57 -3.82
CA SER A 80 3.47 -6.54 -4.19
C SER A 80 2.61 -7.46 -3.30
N ALA A 81 1.37 -7.08 -3.01
CA ALA A 81 0.42 -7.73 -2.13
C ALA A 81 0.09 -9.18 -2.51
N PHE A 82 0.34 -9.55 -3.77
CA PHE A 82 0.18 -10.92 -4.25
C PHE A 82 1.35 -11.82 -3.85
N ASN A 83 2.51 -11.24 -3.53
CA ASN A 83 3.76 -11.93 -3.23
C ASN A 83 4.28 -11.69 -1.79
N LEU A 84 4.01 -10.51 -1.21
CA LEU A 84 4.37 -10.19 0.16
C LEU A 84 3.49 -11.01 1.10
N ASN A 85 4.11 -11.84 1.94
CA ASN A 85 3.40 -12.69 2.89
C ASN A 85 3.31 -12.04 4.27
N ILE A 86 2.28 -12.39 5.02
CA ILE A 86 2.08 -12.05 6.42
C ILE A 86 1.78 -13.31 7.23
N ASN A 87 2.27 -13.37 8.46
CA ASN A 87 2.00 -14.48 9.37
C ASN A 87 0.56 -14.40 9.88
N LEU A 88 -0.28 -15.37 9.49
CA LEU A 88 -1.62 -15.53 10.02
C LEU A 88 -1.55 -16.01 11.48
N ASN A 89 -0.72 -17.02 11.72
CA ASN A 89 -0.36 -17.55 13.04
C ASN A 89 1.15 -17.86 13.06
N ASP A 90 1.64 -18.62 14.03
CA ASP A 90 3.08 -18.92 14.17
C ASP A 90 3.62 -19.85 13.07
N ILE A 91 2.74 -20.57 12.37
CA ILE A 91 3.06 -21.58 11.37
C ILE A 91 2.70 -21.07 9.96
N ASP A 92 1.48 -20.58 9.80
CA ASP A 92 0.92 -20.24 8.49
C ASP A 92 1.29 -18.82 8.04
N LYS A 93 1.77 -18.75 6.80
CA LYS A 93 2.01 -17.50 6.08
C LYS A 93 1.09 -17.42 4.88
N ILE A 94 0.41 -16.28 4.74
CA ILE A 94 -0.54 -16.06 3.66
C ILE A 94 -0.17 -14.78 2.90
N PRO A 95 -0.50 -14.69 1.60
CA PRO A 95 -0.31 -13.45 0.86
C PRO A 95 -1.08 -12.29 1.48
N LEU A 96 -0.50 -11.09 1.43
CA LEU A 96 -1.11 -9.88 1.98
C LEU A 96 -2.49 -9.60 1.37
N GLU A 97 -2.68 -9.87 0.08
CA GLU A 97 -3.98 -9.74 -0.57
C GLU A 97 -5.03 -10.65 0.10
N CYS A 98 -4.71 -11.92 0.37
CA CYS A 98 -5.60 -12.85 1.04
C CYS A 98 -5.93 -12.37 2.47
N ALA A 99 -4.90 -11.92 3.20
CA ALA A 99 -5.09 -11.31 4.52
C ALA A 99 -6.01 -10.08 4.45
N TYR A 100 -5.84 -9.20 3.48
CA TYR A 100 -6.67 -8.00 3.34
C TYR A 100 -8.13 -8.34 3.04
N GLN A 101 -8.39 -9.29 2.12
CA GLN A 101 -9.75 -9.65 1.74
C GLN A 101 -10.47 -10.43 2.86
N GLY A 102 -9.80 -11.41 3.49
CA GLY A 102 -10.39 -12.18 4.58
C GLY A 102 -10.63 -11.36 5.85
N SER A 103 -9.90 -10.26 6.04
CA SER A 103 -10.07 -9.39 7.21
C SER A 103 -11.27 -8.44 7.11
N LYS A 104 -11.98 -8.40 5.98
CA LYS A 104 -13.12 -7.50 5.80
C LYS A 104 -14.32 -7.96 6.63
N ILE A 105 -14.96 -6.99 7.28
CA ILE A 105 -16.23 -7.16 7.97
C ILE A 105 -17.29 -6.41 7.20
N PHE A 106 -18.31 -7.12 6.74
CA PHE A 106 -19.45 -6.55 6.03
C PHE A 106 -20.65 -6.37 6.96
N GLU A 107 -21.67 -5.66 6.47
CA GLU A 107 -22.98 -5.55 7.13
C GLU A 107 -23.49 -6.89 7.66
N LYS A 108 -24.24 -6.83 8.76
CA LYS A 108 -24.69 -8.00 9.52
C LYS A 108 -23.54 -8.85 10.08
N ASN A 109 -22.36 -8.23 10.29
CA ASN A 109 -21.15 -8.85 10.82
C ASN A 109 -20.65 -10.06 10.02
N LYS A 110 -20.86 -10.06 8.69
CA LYS A 110 -20.37 -11.13 7.83
C LYS A 110 -18.86 -11.01 7.63
N LYS A 111 -18.17 -12.16 7.72
CA LYS A 111 -16.73 -12.31 7.49
C LYS A 111 -16.47 -13.54 6.62
N TYR A 112 -15.35 -13.54 5.91
CA TYR A 112 -14.97 -14.60 4.98
C TYR A 112 -13.54 -15.05 5.26
N ASP A 113 -13.33 -15.68 6.42
CA ASP A 113 -12.02 -16.15 6.87
C ASP A 113 -11.43 -17.23 5.93
N ASP A 114 -12.29 -17.92 5.17
CA ASP A 114 -11.87 -18.87 4.13
C ASP A 114 -11.01 -18.20 3.03
N LEU A 115 -11.16 -16.88 2.81
CA LEU A 115 -10.33 -16.12 1.88
C LEU A 115 -8.87 -16.01 2.30
N TYR A 116 -8.53 -16.26 3.57
CA TYR A 116 -7.13 -16.34 4.01
C TYR A 116 -6.36 -17.47 3.34
N PHE A 117 -7.05 -18.55 2.97
CA PHE A 117 -6.46 -19.76 2.42
C PHE A 117 -6.65 -19.88 0.90
N ALA A 118 -7.35 -18.93 0.29
CA ALA A 118 -7.49 -18.86 -1.17
C ALA A 118 -6.19 -18.37 -1.83
N ASN A 119 -6.07 -18.50 -3.15
CA ASN A 119 -5.00 -17.80 -3.85
C ASN A 119 -5.34 -16.29 -4.01
N PRO A 120 -4.34 -15.39 -4.13
CA PRO A 120 -4.57 -13.95 -4.15
C PRO A 120 -5.55 -13.47 -5.22
N LYS A 121 -5.55 -14.14 -6.38
CA LYS A 121 -6.39 -13.76 -7.51
C LYS A 121 -7.85 -14.14 -7.26
N GLU A 122 -8.09 -15.29 -6.66
CA GLU A 122 -9.42 -15.74 -6.21
C GLU A 122 -9.92 -14.85 -5.08
N ALA A 123 -9.11 -14.64 -4.02
CA ALA A 123 -9.47 -13.79 -2.90
C ALA A 123 -9.90 -12.40 -3.36
N LYS A 124 -9.12 -11.76 -4.25
CA LYS A 124 -9.43 -10.42 -4.79
C LYS A 124 -10.72 -10.38 -5.64
N ARG A 125 -11.08 -11.49 -6.28
CA ARG A 125 -12.19 -11.57 -7.24
C ARG A 125 -13.45 -12.21 -6.67
N ASP A 126 -13.42 -12.65 -5.42
CA ASP A 126 -14.54 -13.30 -4.79
C ASP A 126 -15.81 -12.43 -4.85
N ASP A 127 -16.90 -13.00 -5.37
CA ASP A 127 -18.14 -12.28 -5.63
C ASP A 127 -18.83 -11.81 -4.34
N ARG A 128 -18.58 -12.48 -3.21
CA ARG A 128 -19.11 -12.08 -1.90
C ARG A 128 -18.60 -10.71 -1.51
N LEU A 129 -17.42 -10.28 -1.97
CA LEU A 129 -16.87 -8.95 -1.68
C LEU A 129 -17.70 -7.80 -2.26
N LYS A 130 -18.55 -8.07 -3.26
CA LYS A 130 -19.44 -7.07 -3.89
C LYS A 130 -20.89 -7.22 -3.47
N ASN A 131 -21.29 -8.44 -3.10
CA ASN A 131 -22.69 -8.80 -2.86
C ASN A 131 -23.07 -8.84 -1.37
N SER A 132 -22.15 -8.49 -0.47
CA SER A 132 -22.35 -8.63 0.98
C SER A 132 -22.75 -7.35 1.71
N GLY A 133 -23.01 -6.28 0.96
CA GLY A 133 -23.28 -4.95 1.49
C GLY A 133 -21.99 -4.16 1.71
N GLU A 134 -22.10 -3.06 2.44
CA GLU A 134 -20.96 -2.20 2.74
C GLU A 134 -19.97 -2.87 3.71
N ILE A 135 -18.70 -2.51 3.59
CA ILE A 135 -17.68 -2.84 4.57
C ILE A 135 -17.94 -1.95 5.79
N ILE A 136 -18.05 -2.54 6.98
CA ILE A 136 -18.27 -1.83 8.26
C ILE A 136 -17.02 -1.80 9.14
N GLY A 137 -15.98 -2.54 8.77
CA GLY A 137 -14.69 -2.53 9.43
C GLY A 137 -13.77 -3.63 8.94
N PHE A 138 -12.64 -3.76 9.63
CA PHE A 138 -11.65 -4.80 9.36
C PHE A 138 -11.17 -5.42 10.67
N GLU A 139 -10.81 -6.70 10.64
CA GLU A 139 -10.19 -7.38 11.78
C GLU A 139 -9.14 -8.40 11.33
N PHE A 140 -7.93 -8.28 11.86
CA PHE A 140 -6.85 -9.23 11.64
C PHE A 140 -6.13 -9.51 12.96
N LYS A 141 -6.06 -10.78 13.37
CA LYS A 141 -5.41 -11.22 14.63
C LYS A 141 -5.85 -10.39 15.85
N GLY A 142 -7.17 -10.16 15.97
CA GLY A 142 -7.79 -9.40 17.07
C GLY A 142 -7.62 -7.88 16.98
N ASN A 143 -6.85 -7.35 16.03
CA ASN A 143 -6.74 -5.91 15.80
C ASN A 143 -7.90 -5.45 14.92
N LYS A 144 -8.73 -4.54 15.45
CA LYS A 144 -9.93 -4.04 14.77
C LYS A 144 -9.71 -2.63 14.25
N PHE A 145 -10.10 -2.40 13.01
CA PHE A 145 -10.09 -1.09 12.38
C PHE A 145 -11.50 -0.68 11.96
N LYS A 146 -11.82 0.60 12.17
CA LYS A 146 -12.96 1.26 11.52
C LYS A 146 -12.66 1.44 10.02
N THR A 147 -13.68 1.80 9.25
CA THR A 147 -13.53 2.10 7.82
C THR A 147 -12.87 3.44 7.54
N GLU A 148 -12.80 4.33 8.52
CA GLU A 148 -12.07 5.59 8.41
C GLU A 148 -10.87 5.61 9.37
N PRO A 149 -9.68 6.01 8.91
CA PRO A 149 -9.34 6.46 7.55
C PRO A 149 -9.36 5.31 6.53
N LYS A 150 -9.92 5.56 5.34
CA LYS A 150 -10.19 4.55 4.29
C LYS A 150 -9.05 3.54 4.02
N SER A 151 -7.80 3.98 4.00
CA SER A 151 -6.65 3.13 3.69
C SER A 151 -5.87 2.63 4.92
N ALA A 152 -6.23 3.05 6.13
CA ALA A 152 -5.42 2.83 7.33
C ALA A 152 -5.20 1.34 7.64
N PHE A 153 -6.26 0.52 7.55
CA PHE A 153 -6.12 -0.91 7.77
C PHE A 153 -5.14 -1.57 6.79
N TYR A 154 -5.24 -1.23 5.51
CA TYR A 154 -4.36 -1.78 4.48
C TYR A 154 -2.90 -1.38 4.70
N GLU A 155 -2.65 -0.12 5.01
CA GLU A 155 -1.30 0.38 5.29
C GLU A 155 -0.71 -0.28 6.54
N TRP A 156 -1.48 -0.39 7.62
CA TRP A 156 -1.07 -1.10 8.82
C TRP A 156 -0.71 -2.56 8.52
N LEU A 157 -1.57 -3.26 7.78
CA LEU A 157 -1.37 -4.66 7.42
C LEU A 157 -0.11 -4.85 6.57
N TYR A 158 0.11 -3.97 5.60
CA TYR A 158 1.29 -3.99 4.72
C TYR A 158 2.58 -3.72 5.50
N ILE A 159 2.57 -2.71 6.38
CA ILE A 159 3.72 -2.34 7.23
C ILE A 159 4.04 -3.47 8.22
N LEU A 160 3.02 -4.10 8.81
CA LEU A 160 3.18 -5.28 9.66
C LEU A 160 3.79 -6.46 8.88
N ALA A 161 3.33 -6.72 7.67
CA ALA A 161 3.91 -7.75 6.80
C ALA A 161 5.39 -7.47 6.49
N LEU A 162 5.74 -6.23 6.14
CA LEU A 162 7.13 -5.83 5.93
C LEU A 162 8.00 -6.05 7.18
N LYS A 163 7.52 -5.64 8.37
CA LYS A 163 8.22 -5.87 9.64
C LYS A 163 8.48 -7.35 9.92
N GLN A 164 7.55 -8.23 9.53
CA GLN A 164 7.72 -9.69 9.66
C GLN A 164 8.70 -10.28 8.62
N ASN A 165 8.82 -9.64 7.45
CA ASN A 165 9.76 -10.04 6.39
C ASN A 165 11.06 -9.23 6.47
N LYS A 166 11.85 -9.46 7.53
CA LYS A 166 13.05 -8.68 7.85
C LYS A 166 14.03 -8.51 6.69
N HIS A 167 14.18 -9.52 5.83
CA HIS A 167 15.05 -9.44 4.65
C HIS A 167 14.54 -8.43 3.61
N LEU A 168 13.24 -8.45 3.27
CA LEU A 168 12.64 -7.48 2.35
C LEU A 168 12.66 -6.07 2.93
N ALA A 169 12.40 -5.93 4.24
CA ALA A 169 12.52 -4.67 4.93
C ALA A 169 13.95 -4.12 4.87
N TYR A 170 14.95 -4.98 5.12
CA TYR A 170 16.36 -4.60 5.01
C TYR A 170 16.71 -4.17 3.59
N ASP A 171 16.33 -4.93 2.57
CA ASP A 171 16.61 -4.60 1.16
C ASP A 171 15.97 -3.26 0.77
N LEU A 172 14.72 -3.03 1.18
CA LEU A 172 13.97 -1.80 0.93
C LEU A 172 14.67 -0.57 1.52
N ILE A 173 15.07 -0.64 2.79
CA ILE A 173 15.77 0.47 3.46
C ILE A 173 17.17 0.68 2.90
N SER A 174 17.91 -0.42 2.66
CA SER A 174 19.31 -0.36 2.22
C SER A 174 19.47 0.15 0.79
N ALA A 175 18.49 -0.12 -0.08
CA ALA A 175 18.49 0.35 -1.46
C ALA A 175 18.28 1.86 -1.59
N LYS A 176 17.76 2.51 -0.53
CA LYS A 176 17.49 3.96 -0.44
C LYS A 176 16.54 4.45 -1.54
N PHE A 177 15.44 3.74 -1.76
CA PHE A 177 14.35 4.24 -2.59
C PHE A 177 13.66 5.41 -1.90
N GLU A 178 13.33 6.44 -2.67
CA GLU A 178 12.70 7.66 -2.15
C GLU A 178 11.28 7.83 -2.69
N ILE A 179 11.05 7.35 -3.91
CA ILE A 179 9.77 7.43 -4.61
C ILE A 179 9.23 6.03 -4.87
N PHE A 180 7.95 5.84 -4.61
CA PHE A 180 7.24 4.58 -4.77
C PHE A 180 6.08 4.75 -5.74
N THR A 181 5.89 3.76 -6.60
CA THR A 181 4.84 3.75 -7.63
C THR A 181 4.14 2.40 -7.67
N ASP A 182 2.89 2.39 -8.12
CA ASP A 182 2.08 1.19 -8.33
C ASP A 182 1.23 1.41 -9.59
N ILE A 183 1.68 0.86 -10.71
CA ILE A 183 1.04 1.08 -12.02
C ILE A 183 -0.38 0.49 -12.10
N GLU A 184 -0.65 -0.54 -11.29
CA GLU A 184 -1.93 -1.23 -11.24
C GLU A 184 -2.94 -0.50 -10.36
N PHE A 185 -2.49 0.36 -9.45
CA PHE A 185 -3.36 1.21 -8.66
C PHE A 185 -4.05 2.27 -9.52
N ASN A 186 -5.35 2.50 -9.28
CA ASN A 186 -6.07 3.64 -9.84
C ASN A 186 -6.88 4.29 -8.71
N PRO A 187 -6.58 5.53 -8.31
CA PRO A 187 -7.26 6.18 -7.18
C PRO A 187 -8.77 6.38 -7.41
N LYS A 188 -9.23 6.34 -8.66
CA LYS A 188 -10.66 6.41 -9.00
C LYS A 188 -11.40 5.08 -8.78
N LYS A 189 -10.68 3.98 -8.56
CA LYS A 189 -11.24 2.61 -8.47
C LYS A 189 -10.85 1.85 -7.20
N SER A 190 -9.77 2.24 -6.55
CA SER A 190 -9.22 1.55 -5.39
C SER A 190 -8.75 2.54 -4.34
N ILE A 191 -8.83 2.12 -3.07
CA ILE A 191 -8.36 2.86 -1.90
C ILE A 191 -6.98 2.31 -1.46
N SER A 192 -6.81 0.99 -1.49
CA SER A 192 -5.58 0.31 -1.07
C SER A 192 -4.45 0.54 -2.07
N ASN A 193 -3.30 1.00 -1.58
CA ASN A 193 -2.14 1.34 -2.40
C ASN A 193 -0.84 0.84 -1.74
N GLN A 194 -0.12 -0.02 -2.45
CA GLN A 194 1.12 -0.66 -1.98
C GLN A 194 2.29 0.33 -1.92
N ALA A 195 2.39 1.22 -2.91
CA ALA A 195 3.42 2.23 -2.98
C ALA A 195 3.35 3.22 -1.80
N LYS A 196 2.14 3.69 -1.46
CA LYS A 196 1.93 4.54 -0.28
C LYS A 196 2.36 3.82 0.99
N ALA A 197 1.94 2.56 1.17
CA ALA A 197 2.27 1.78 2.36
C ALA A 197 3.78 1.49 2.49
N ALA A 198 4.48 1.26 1.38
CA ALA A 198 5.95 1.12 1.38
C ALA A 198 6.67 2.43 1.73
N GLY A 199 6.19 3.57 1.20
CA GLY A 199 6.69 4.89 1.58
C GLY A 199 6.50 5.16 3.07
N LEU A 200 5.33 4.81 3.63
CA LEU A 200 5.04 4.92 5.05
C LEU A 200 5.98 4.06 5.89
N PHE A 201 6.24 2.81 5.47
CA PHE A 201 7.20 1.95 6.13
C PHE A 201 8.59 2.61 6.21
N CYS A 202 9.07 3.16 5.09
CA CYS A 202 10.39 3.81 5.04
C CYS A 202 10.43 5.03 5.97
N ALA A 203 9.41 5.88 5.93
CA ALA A 203 9.34 7.07 6.78
C ALA A 203 9.29 6.70 8.26
N LEU A 204 8.42 5.76 8.66
CA LEU A 204 8.33 5.28 10.04
C LEU A 204 9.63 4.63 10.53
N TYR A 205 10.31 3.87 9.67
CA TYR A 205 11.58 3.24 10.01
C TYR A 205 12.67 4.30 10.27
N HIS A 206 12.86 5.24 9.34
CA HIS A 206 13.90 6.27 9.46
C HIS A 206 13.66 7.26 10.61
N LEU A 207 12.41 7.48 10.98
CA LEU A 207 12.03 8.34 12.11
C LEU A 207 12.00 7.59 13.46
N ASN A 208 12.35 6.29 13.51
CA ASN A 208 12.26 5.45 14.70
C ASN A 208 10.83 5.37 15.31
N LEU A 209 9.80 5.48 14.46
CA LEU A 209 8.39 5.45 14.84
C LEU A 209 7.72 4.10 14.56
N LEU A 210 8.36 3.21 13.80
CA LEU A 210 7.79 1.96 13.31
C LEU A 210 7.22 1.08 14.44
N ASP A 211 8.00 0.83 15.49
CA ASP A 211 7.55 -0.02 16.60
C ASP A 211 6.41 0.63 17.38
N THR A 212 6.49 1.94 17.61
CA THR A 212 5.44 2.69 18.29
C THR A 212 4.15 2.67 17.49
N ALA A 213 4.19 2.96 16.19
CA ALA A 213 3.03 2.95 15.30
C ALA A 213 2.32 1.59 15.28
N LEU A 214 3.05 0.49 15.39
CA LEU A 214 2.47 -0.86 15.37
C LEU A 214 2.03 -1.39 16.75
N LYS A 215 2.17 -0.61 17.84
CA LYS A 215 1.74 -1.05 19.19
C LYS A 215 0.24 -1.29 19.29
N SER A 216 -0.56 -0.49 18.62
CA SER A 216 -2.02 -0.59 18.59
C SER A 216 -2.58 0.12 17.38
N THR A 217 -3.84 -0.18 17.05
CA THR A 217 -4.59 0.51 16.00
C THR A 217 -4.66 2.01 16.25
N ASP A 218 -4.90 2.43 17.50
CA ASP A 218 -4.96 3.84 17.88
C ASP A 218 -3.60 4.54 17.71
N SER A 219 -2.51 3.90 18.12
CA SER A 219 -1.16 4.46 17.94
C SER A 219 -0.83 4.59 16.45
N PHE A 220 -1.29 3.64 15.62
CA PHE A 220 -1.09 3.71 14.18
C PHE A 220 -1.81 4.93 13.60
N ILE A 221 -3.09 5.12 13.93
CA ILE A 221 -3.89 6.26 13.46
C ILE A 221 -3.28 7.58 13.93
N GLN A 222 -2.87 7.68 15.20
CA GLN A 222 -2.28 8.91 15.74
C GLN A 222 -0.98 9.32 15.04
N ILE A 223 -0.13 8.34 14.70
CA ILE A 223 1.17 8.60 14.09
C ILE A 223 1.05 8.83 12.58
N VAL A 224 0.26 8.02 11.89
CA VAL A 224 0.16 8.05 10.42
C VAL A 224 -0.84 9.10 9.93
N TYR A 225 -1.84 9.44 10.75
CA TYR A 225 -2.91 10.38 10.42
C TYR A 225 -3.06 11.49 11.49
N PRO A 226 -1.99 12.25 11.81
CA PRO A 226 -2.01 13.20 12.90
C PRO A 226 -3.06 14.32 12.75
N ASN A 227 -3.40 14.69 11.51
CA ASN A 227 -4.37 15.75 11.24
C ASN A 227 -5.83 15.34 11.50
N LEU A 228 -6.16 14.04 11.38
CA LEU A 228 -7.50 13.55 11.73
C LEU A 228 -7.73 13.56 13.24
N VAL A 229 -6.69 13.31 14.02
CA VAL A 229 -6.77 13.36 15.49
C VAL A 229 -6.91 14.79 15.99
N LYS A 230 -6.18 15.75 15.38
CA LYS A 230 -6.31 17.17 15.72
C LYS A 230 -7.75 17.67 15.52
N ASN A 231 -8.38 17.31 14.41
CA ASN A 231 -9.74 17.78 14.12
C ASN A 231 -10.79 17.23 15.10
N ASN A 232 -10.61 16.03 15.64
CA ASN A 232 -11.51 15.44 16.63
C ASN A 232 -11.33 16.01 18.05
N LEU A 233 -10.26 16.75 18.32
CA LEU A 233 -10.02 17.42 19.62
C LEU A 233 -10.63 18.83 19.67
N PHE A 234 -11.05 19.38 18.53
CA PHE A 234 -11.66 20.71 18.40
C PHE A 234 -13.11 20.68 17.89
N SER A 235 -13.72 19.49 17.86
CA SER A 235 -15.13 19.23 17.53
C SER A 235 -15.88 18.71 18.74
#